data_AF-A0A7K1SC30-F1
#
_entry.id   AF-A0A7K1SC30-F1
#
_cell.length_a   1.000
_cell.length_b   1.000
_cell.length_c   1.000
_cell.angle_alpha   90.00
_cell.angle_beta   90.00
_cell.angle_gamma   90.00
#
_symmetry.space_group_name_H-M   'P 1'
#
loop_
_entity.id
_entity.type
_entity.pdbx_description
1 polymer ?
#
loop_
_entity_poly.entity_id
_entity_poly.type
_entity_poly.pdbx_seq_one_letter_code
_entity_poly.pdbx_strand_id
1 'polypeptide(L)'
;MNRFSVIYLLKKQYHHIYSATHEEADAVLAHLLTQEGYKPIGVYDAKTELFFWEPIRQHQYDKASIGKQGKLGDQIIRIAQTLRHHDEINQGQTNSIAQLLQPDQPQFV
;
A
#
# COMPACT_ATOMS: atom_id res chain seq x y z
N MET A 1 4.41 12.76 3.70
CA MET A 1 3.57 12.31 2.58
C MET A 1 3.87 10.85 2.32
N ASN A 2 2.86 9.98 2.37
CA ASN A 2 3.06 8.53 2.26
C ASN A 2 3.10 8.11 0.80
N ARG A 3 4.28 8.25 0.18
CA ARG A 3 4.50 8.01 -1.25
C ARG A 3 4.45 6.52 -1.60
N PHE A 4 5.01 5.67 -0.76
CA PHE A 4 5.14 4.25 -1.04
C PHE A 4 4.05 3.45 -0.32
N SER A 5 3.71 2.30 -0.88
CA SER A 5 2.83 1.32 -0.26
C SER A 5 3.42 -0.08 -0.41
N VAL A 6 3.74 -0.71 0.71
CA VAL A 6 4.15 -2.12 0.74
C VAL A 6 2.92 -2.98 0.65
N ILE A 7 2.77 -3.72 -0.44
CA ILE A 7 1.61 -4.58 -0.71
C ILE A 7 1.92 -6.00 -0.23
N TYR A 8 1.00 -6.59 0.51
CA TYR A 8 1.11 -7.96 1.00
C TYR A 8 -0.26 -8.66 1.02
N LEU A 9 -0.23 -9.99 1.06
CA LEU A 9 -1.38 -10.83 1.32
C LEU A 9 -1.34 -11.34 2.77
N LEU A 10 -2.46 -11.23 3.48
CA LEU A 10 -2.68 -11.86 4.78
C LEU A 10 -4.06 -12.52 4.73
N LYS A 11 -4.16 -13.80 5.12
CA LYS A 11 -5.43 -14.56 5.07
C LYS A 11 -6.17 -14.45 3.72
N LYS A 12 -5.43 -14.44 2.61
CA LYS A 12 -5.92 -14.30 1.21
C LYS A 12 -6.53 -12.94 0.86
N GLN A 13 -6.38 -11.93 1.72
CA GLN A 13 -6.80 -10.56 1.46
C GLN A 13 -5.58 -9.67 1.20
N TYR A 14 -5.72 -8.73 0.27
CA TYR A 14 -4.69 -7.75 -0.01
C TYR A 14 -4.73 -6.64 1.02
N HIS A 15 -3.56 -6.25 1.48
CA HIS A 15 -3.35 -5.16 2.42
C HIS A 15 -2.17 -4.31 1.96
N HIS A 16 -2.08 -3.12 2.51
CA HIS A 16 -0.88 -2.29 2.36
C HIS A 16 -0.47 -1.63 3.67
N ILE A 17 0.81 -1.28 3.74
CA ILE A 17 1.38 -0.39 4.75
C ILE A 17 1.99 0.80 4.02
N TYR A 18 1.67 2.01 4.49
CA TYR A 18 2.26 3.23 3.98
C TYR A 18 3.72 3.37 4.42
N SER A 19 4.55 3.90 3.52
CA SER A 19 5.93 4.30 3.83
C SER A 19 6.25 5.64 3.15
N ALA A 20 7.05 6.46 3.83
CA ALA A 20 7.44 7.77 3.34
C ALA A 20 8.58 7.68 2.32
N THR A 21 9.53 6.77 2.56
CA THR A 21 10.70 6.54 1.70
C THR A 21 10.73 5.13 1.11
N HIS A 22 11.52 4.94 0.05
CA HIS A 22 11.70 3.62 -0.55
C HIS A 22 12.44 2.68 0.40
N GLU A 23 13.47 3.18 1.10
CA GLU A 23 14.23 2.42 2.10
C GLU A 23 13.35 1.92 3.25
N GLU A 24 12.42 2.75 3.74
CA GLU A 24 11.44 2.34 4.74
C GLU A 24 10.52 1.24 4.19
N ALA A 25 10.07 1.37 2.95
CA ALA A 25 9.24 0.37 2.29
C ALA A 25 9.98 -0.98 2.15
N ASP A 26 11.27 -0.95 1.80
CA ASP A 26 12.12 -2.14 1.72
C ASP A 26 12.31 -2.79 3.09
N ALA A 27 12.54 -1.99 4.14
CA ALA A 27 12.65 -2.49 5.52
C ALA A 27 11.35 -3.17 5.99
N VAL A 28 10.19 -2.58 5.67
CA VAL A 28 8.87 -3.18 5.96
C VAL A 28 8.68 -4.46 5.16
N LEU A 29 9.01 -4.47 3.87
CA LEU A 29 8.93 -5.67 3.02
C LEU A 29 9.78 -6.81 3.59
N ALA A 30 11.02 -6.51 3.98
CA ALA A 30 11.93 -7.47 4.61
C ALA A 30 11.41 -7.97 5.96
N HIS A 31 10.84 -7.09 6.78
CA HIS A 31 10.23 -7.49 8.04
C HIS A 31 9.07 -8.46 7.81
N LEU A 32 8.16 -8.16 6.88
CA LEU A 32 7.01 -9.01 6.57
C LEU A 32 7.42 -10.40 6.05
N LEU A 33 8.57 -10.54 5.39
CA LEU A 33 9.10 -11.85 4.97
C LEU A 33 9.45 -12.76 6.17
N THR A 34 9.69 -12.19 7.34
CA THR A 34 9.99 -12.95 8.57
C THR A 34 8.74 -13.33 9.37
N GLN A 35 7.58 -12.77 9.03
CA GLN A 35 6.34 -12.97 9.76
C GLN A 35 5.52 -14.12 9.15
N GLU A 36 5.19 -15.13 9.95
CA GLU A 36 4.36 -16.24 9.49
C GLU A 36 2.97 -15.76 9.05
N GLY A 37 2.47 -16.36 7.95
CA GLY A 37 1.14 -16.06 7.40
C GLY A 37 1.09 -14.81 6.50
N TYR A 38 2.09 -13.93 6.58
CA TYR A 38 2.25 -12.81 5.65
C TYR A 38 2.89 -13.28 4.35
N LYS A 39 2.38 -12.77 3.23
CA LYS A 39 2.94 -13.03 1.90
C LYS A 39 3.21 -11.69 1.21
N PRO A 40 4.43 -11.14 1.38
CA PRO A 40 4.82 -9.89 0.73
C PRO A 40 4.71 -10.02 -0.80
N ILE A 41 4.26 -8.94 -1.45
CA ILE A 41 4.11 -8.87 -2.91
C ILE A 41 5.14 -7.92 -3.53
N GLY A 42 5.31 -6.74 -2.92
CA GLY A 42 6.22 -5.72 -3.44
C GLY A 42 5.84 -4.31 -2.97
N VAL A 43 6.47 -3.31 -3.56
CA VAL A 43 6.32 -1.90 -3.24
C VAL A 43 5.71 -1.15 -4.41
N TYR A 44 4.63 -0.42 -4.15
CA TYR A 44 4.03 0.52 -5.09
C TYR A 44 4.54 1.94 -4.82
N ASP A 45 4.99 2.65 -5.85
CA ASP A 45 5.34 4.07 -5.79
C ASP A 45 4.20 4.92 -6.38
N ALA A 46 3.45 5.60 -5.52
CA ALA A 46 2.31 6.41 -5.95
C ALA A 46 2.69 7.64 -6.78
N LYS A 47 3.96 8.06 -6.78
CA LYS A 47 4.41 9.19 -7.60
C LYS A 47 4.64 8.79 -9.06
N THR A 48 5.18 7.60 -9.27
CA THR A 48 5.58 7.11 -10.60
C THR A 48 4.62 6.05 -11.15
N GLU A 49 3.68 5.59 -10.33
CA GLU A 49 2.77 4.48 -10.59
C GLU A 49 3.49 3.17 -10.97
N LEU A 50 4.74 3.04 -10.53
CA LEU A 50 5.54 1.85 -10.73
C LEU A 50 5.36 0.86 -9.58
N PHE A 51 5.49 -0.42 -9.93
CA PHE A 51 5.47 -1.52 -8.97
C PHE A 51 6.81 -2.26 -8.97
N PHE A 52 7.43 -2.35 -7.80
CA PHE A 52 8.66 -3.09 -7.56
C PHE A 52 8.29 -4.41 -6.87
N TRP A 53 8.47 -5.53 -7.55
CA TRP A 53 8.11 -6.83 -7.00
C TRP A 53 9.09 -7.25 -5.91
N GLU A 54 8.61 -8.03 -4.95
CA GLU A 54 9.48 -8.79 -4.04
C GLU A 54 10.45 -9.66 -4.88
N PRO A 55 11.74 -9.80 -4.51
CA PRO A 55 12.77 -10.40 -5.37
C PRO A 55 12.43 -11.76 -6.00
N ILE A 56 11.84 -12.68 -5.26
CA ILE A 56 11.45 -14.00 -5.80
C ILE A 56 10.35 -13.84 -6.86
N ARG A 57 9.38 -12.97 -6.60
CA ARG A 57 8.31 -12.64 -7.56
C ARG A 57 8.82 -11.88 -8.77
N GLN A 58 9.78 -10.97 -8.61
CA GLN A 58 10.42 -10.25 -9.71
C GLN A 58 11.01 -11.24 -10.71
N HIS A 59 11.78 -12.21 -10.23
CA HIS A 59 12.37 -13.24 -11.08
C HIS A 59 11.32 -14.10 -11.82
N GLN A 60 10.15 -14.34 -11.22
CA GLN A 60 9.03 -15.02 -11.90
C GLN A 60 8.34 -14.12 -12.93
N TYR A 61 8.19 -12.84 -12.61
CA TYR A 61 7.61 -11.82 -13.47
C TYR A 61 8.48 -11.63 -14.73
N ASP A 62 9.80 -11.52 -14.57
CA ASP A 62 10.75 -11.31 -15.67
C ASP A 62 10.79 -12.49 -16.67
N LYS A 63 10.44 -13.70 -16.20
CA LYS A 63 10.34 -14.90 -17.05
C LYS A 63 8.99 -15.04 -17.74
N ALA A 64 8.00 -14.24 -17.37
CA ALA A 64 6.69 -14.28 -18.01
C ALA A 64 6.74 -13.65 -19.40
N SER A 65 5.81 -14.05 -20.29
CA SER A 65 5.66 -13.36 -21.57
C SER A 65 5.23 -11.91 -21.36
N ILE A 66 5.56 -11.03 -22.32
CA ILE A 66 5.20 -9.60 -22.28
C ILE A 66 3.70 -9.40 -21.98
N GLY A 67 2.83 -10.16 -22.64
CA GLY A 67 1.39 -10.07 -22.41
C GLY A 67 0.96 -10.51 -21.01
N LYS A 68 1.69 -11.44 -20.39
CA LYS A 68 1.43 -11.86 -19.00
C LYS A 68 2.00 -10.86 -18.00
N GLN A 69 3.18 -10.29 -18.27
CA GLN A 69 3.75 -9.19 -17.51
C GLN A 69 2.79 -8.01 -17.43
N GLY A 70 2.29 -7.53 -18.58
CA GLY A 70 1.32 -6.44 -18.63
C GLY A 70 0.08 -6.71 -17.78
N LYS A 71 -0.53 -7.90 -17.92
CA LYS A 71 -1.70 -8.29 -17.10
C LYS A 71 -1.42 -8.30 -15.59
N LEU A 72 -0.27 -8.86 -15.17
CA LEU A 72 0.10 -8.93 -13.76
C LEU A 72 0.42 -7.55 -13.19
N GLY A 73 1.17 -6.73 -13.93
CA GLY A 73 1.49 -5.34 -13.57
C GLY A 73 0.23 -4.50 -13.41
N ASP A 74 -0.65 -4.51 -14.42
CA ASP A 74 -1.90 -3.75 -14.36
C ASP A 74 -2.80 -4.18 -13.19
N GLN A 75 -2.86 -5.49 -12.92
CA GLN A 75 -3.64 -6.01 -11.81
C GLN A 75 -3.12 -5.51 -10.47
N ILE A 76 -1.81 -5.59 -10.22
CA ILE A 76 -1.26 -5.21 -8.92
C ILE A 76 -1.29 -3.69 -8.70
N ILE A 77 -1.10 -2.89 -9.76
CA ILE A 77 -1.25 -1.44 -9.71
C ILE A 77 -2.69 -1.06 -9.32
N ARG A 78 -3.71 -1.67 -9.96
CA ARG A 78 -5.12 -1.42 -9.61
C ARG A 78 -5.44 -1.79 -8.17
N ILE A 79 -4.89 -2.90 -7.67
CA ILE A 79 -5.03 -3.30 -6.26
C ILE A 79 -4.41 -2.24 -5.35
N ALA A 80 -3.19 -1.80 -5.63
CA ALA A 80 -2.50 -0.80 -4.81
C ALA A 80 -3.26 0.54 -4.78
N GLN A 81 -3.75 1.01 -5.92
CA GLN A 81 -4.58 2.21 -6.02
C GLN A 81 -5.89 2.08 -5.23
N THR A 82 -6.56 0.93 -5.33
CA THR A 82 -7.83 0.67 -4.61
C THR A 82 -7.63 0.70 -3.10
N LEU A 83 -6.57 0.05 -2.61
CA LEU A 83 -6.24 0.03 -1.18
C LEU A 83 -5.98 1.45 -0.65
N ARG A 84 -5.17 2.24 -1.36
CA ARG A 84 -4.89 3.64 -0.98
C ARG A 84 -6.14 4.50 -0.98
N HIS A 85 -7.00 4.36 -1.98
CA HIS A 85 -8.24 5.11 -2.06
C HIS A 85 -9.19 4.80 -0.89
N HIS A 86 -9.30 3.52 -0.52
CA HIS A 86 -10.08 3.12 0.65
C HIS A 86 -9.55 3.74 1.94
N ASP A 87 -8.23 3.70 2.16
CA ASP A 87 -7.61 4.30 3.34
C ASP A 87 -7.78 5.82 3.40
N GLU A 88 -7.67 6.52 2.27
CA GLU A 88 -7.90 7.96 2.17
C GLU A 88 -9.35 8.33 2.51
N ILE A 89 -10.33 7.56 2.02
CA ILE A 89 -11.75 7.74 2.37
C ILE A 89 -11.96 7.50 3.87
N ASN A 90 -11.44 6.40 4.40
CA ASN A 90 -11.61 6.04 5.81
C ASN A 90 -10.97 7.08 6.75
N GLN A 91 -9.79 7.60 6.39
CA GLN A 91 -9.13 8.67 7.13
C GLN A 91 -9.93 9.98 7.04
N GLY A 92 -10.44 10.33 5.85
CA GLY A 92 -11.30 11.51 5.66
C GLY A 92 -12.58 11.44 6.49
N GLN A 93 -13.23 10.27 6.55
CA GLN A 93 -14.42 10.05 7.37
C GLN A 93 -14.12 10.15 8.88
N THR A 94 -13.00 9.56 9.32
CA THR A 94 -12.57 9.64 10.73
C THR A 94 -12.32 11.08 11.16
N ASN A 95 -11.65 11.85 10.31
CA ASN A 95 -11.41 13.28 10.56
C ASN A 95 -12.72 14.09 10.60
N SER A 96 -13.68 13.77 9.73
CA SER A 96 -14.98 14.46 9.68
C SER A 96 -15.83 14.22 10.94
N ILE A 97 -15.85 12.98 11.44
CA ILE A 97 -16.58 12.65 12.69
C ILE A 97 -15.88 13.26 13.90
N ALA A 98 -14.55 13.20 13.96
CA ALA A 98 -13.79 13.79 15.05
C ALA A 98 -14.02 15.32 15.16
N GLN A 99 -14.17 16.02 14.03
CA GLN A 99 -14.49 17.45 13.99
C GLN A 99 -15.91 17.77 14.50
N LEU A 100 -16.89 16.91 14.21
CA LEU A 100 -18.28 17.07 14.69
C LEU A 100 -18.44 16.76 16.19
N LEU A 101 -17.50 16.00 16.77
CA LEU A 101 -17.48 15.62 18.19
C LEU A 101 -16.61 16.54 19.05
N GLN A 102 -16.03 17.61 18.49
CA GLN A 102 -15.37 18.63 19.29
C GLN A 102 -16.44 19.46 20.02
N PRO A 103 -16.45 19.50 21.37
CA PRO A 103 -17.34 20.40 22.08
C PRO A 103 -16.92 21.83 21.74
N ASP A 104 -17.89 22.67 21.34
CA ASP A 104 -17.71 24.10 21.11
C ASP A 104 -16.86 24.70 22.23
N GLN A 105 -15.60 25.03 21.93
CA GLN A 105 -14.80 25.79 22.87
C GLN A 105 -15.41 27.19 22.96
N PRO A 106 -15.81 27.66 24.14
CA PRO A 106 -16.31 29.02 24.28
C PRO A 106 -15.19 29.99 23.93
N GLN A 107 -15.46 30.88 22.97
CA GLN A 107 -14.65 32.07 22.75
C GLN A 107 -14.67 32.91 24.03
N PHE A 108 -13.58 32.89 24.79
CA PHE A 108 -13.37 33.89 25.83
C PHE A 108 -12.75 35.13 25.20
N VAL A 109 -13.45 36.24 25.41
CA VAL A 109 -13.16 37.63 25.01
C VAL A 109 -11.96 38.18 25.75
#